data_AF-A0A9D5ZQM3-F1
#
_entry.id   AF-A0A9D5ZQM3-F1
#
_cell.length_a   1.000
_cell.length_b   1.000
_cell.length_c   1.000
_cell.angle_alpha   90.00
_cell.angle_beta   90.00
_cell.angle_gamma   90.00
#
_symmetry.space_group_name_H-M   'P 1'
#
loop_
_entity.id
_entity.type
_entity.pdbx_description
1 polymer ?
#
loop_
_entity_poly.entity_id
_entity_poly.type
_entity_poly.pdbx_seq_one_letter_code
_entity_poly.pdbx_strand_id
1 'polypeptide(L)' 'MNLKSNLKAGFRANVRDVEAGPIWNDGDAAAKCPRVCKSQGGAPDGNWITTIPGKMSVCRCFF' A
#
# COMPACT_ATOMS: atom_id res chain seq x y z
N MET A 1 10.06 36.29 3.15
CA MET A 1 9.19 36.18 1.95
C MET A 1 9.97 35.42 0.89
N ASN A 2 9.62 34.23 0.39
CA ASN A 2 8.43 33.40 0.50
C ASN A 2 8.82 31.94 0.23
N LEU A 3 8.33 31.02 1.07
CA LEU A 3 8.17 29.62 0.69
C LEU A 3 7.25 29.55 -0.53
N LYS A 4 7.80 29.25 -1.71
CA LYS A 4 7.01 28.77 -2.85
C LYS A 4 7.52 27.38 -3.21
N SER A 5 6.97 26.43 -2.46
CA SER A 5 6.61 25.07 -2.88
C SER A 5 6.59 24.90 -4.41
N ASN A 6 7.72 24.52 -4.98
CA ASN A 6 7.85 24.06 -6.37
C ASN A 6 7.82 22.53 -6.43
N LEU A 7 6.86 21.90 -5.74
CA LEU A 7 6.55 20.50 -6.03
C LEU A 7 5.74 20.49 -7.34
N LYS A 8 6.48 20.52 -8.46
CA LYS A 8 5.98 20.25 -9.81
C LYS A 8 5.01 19.06 -9.73
N ALA A 9 3.73 19.30 -10.09
CA ALA A 9 2.65 18.32 -10.22
C ALA A 9 3.07 16.90 -9.79
N GLY A 10 2.97 16.62 -8.48
CA GLY A 10 3.57 15.43 -7.88
C GLY A 10 3.13 14.16 -8.63
N PHE A 11 4.08 13.27 -8.89
CA PHE A 11 3.82 11.90 -9.34
C PHE A 11 2.78 11.29 -8.39
N ARG A 12 1.50 11.32 -8.79
CA ARG A 12 0.49 10.54 -8.11
C ARG A 12 0.76 9.12 -8.55
N ALA A 13 1.61 8.42 -7.80
CA ALA A 13 1.62 6.97 -7.88
C ALA A 13 0.17 6.52 -7.87
N ASN A 14 -0.25 5.69 -8.82
CA ASN A 14 -1.60 5.19 -8.84
C ASN A 14 -1.74 4.28 -7.61
N VAL A 15 -2.36 4.79 -6.55
CA VAL A 15 -2.49 4.04 -5.30
C VAL A 15 -3.75 3.18 -5.38
N ARG A 16 -3.61 1.87 -5.18
CA ARG A 16 -4.75 0.95 -5.11
C ARG A 16 -4.56 -0.06 -3.99
N ASP A 17 -5.67 -0.45 -3.39
CA ASP A 17 -5.71 -1.50 -2.38
C ASP A 17 -5.88 -2.86 -3.08
N VAL A 18 -5.02 -3.84 -2.75
CA VAL A 18 -4.96 -5.17 -3.35
C VAL A 18 -5.21 -6.22 -2.27
N GLU A 19 -6.07 -7.20 -2.55
CA GLU A 19 -6.38 -8.29 -1.62
C GLU A 19 -5.13 -9.09 -1.25
N ALA A 20 -4.94 -9.29 0.06
CA ALA A 20 -3.76 -9.94 0.63
C ALA A 20 -4.08 -11.22 1.42
N GLY A 21 -5.36 -11.61 1.49
CA GLY A 21 -5.84 -12.60 2.47
C GLY A 21 -5.82 -12.03 3.89
N PRO A 22 -5.94 -12.88 4.93
CA PRO A 22 -5.94 -12.40 6.31
C PRO A 22 -4.56 -11.85 6.69
N ILE A 23 -4.51 -10.66 7.30
CA ILE A 23 -3.31 -10.11 7.95
C ILE A 23 -3.57 -9.97 9.45
N TRP A 24 -2.65 -10.49 10.27
CA TRP A 24 -2.83 -10.59 11.72
C TRP A 24 -2.22 -9.44 12.52
N ASN A 25 -1.16 -8.82 12.00
CA ASN A 25 -0.44 -7.73 12.63
C ASN A 25 0.51 -7.06 11.60
N ASP A 26 1.21 -6.02 12.01
CA ASP A 26 2.13 -5.26 11.16
C ASP A 26 3.30 -6.09 10.63
N GLY A 27 3.80 -7.06 11.42
CA GLY A 27 4.88 -7.95 10.98
C GLY A 27 4.45 -8.87 9.83
N ASP A 28 3.22 -9.38 9.91
CA ASP A 28 2.60 -10.17 8.83
C ASP A 28 2.36 -9.30 7.58
N ALA A 29 1.89 -8.06 7.76
CA ALA A 29 1.73 -7.11 6.66
C ALA A 29 3.06 -6.82 5.95
N ALA A 30 4.12 -6.56 6.73
CA ALA A 30 5.46 -6.29 6.20
C ALA A 30 6.02 -7.47 5.38
N ALA A 31 5.63 -8.71 5.70
CA ALA A 31 6.02 -9.89 4.93
C ALA A 31 5.10 -10.18 3.73
N LYS A 32 3.82 -9.84 3.79
CA LYS A 32 2.82 -10.13 2.72
C LYS A 32 2.77 -9.04 1.66
N CYS A 33 2.63 -7.78 2.06
CA CYS A 33 2.39 -6.67 1.15
C CYS A 33 3.46 -6.50 0.06
N PRO A 34 4.77 -6.69 0.32
CA PRO A 34 5.77 -6.65 -0.75
C PRO A 34 5.53 -7.72 -1.83
N ARG A 35 5.12 -8.92 -1.44
CA ARG A 35 4.83 -10.02 -2.39
C ARG A 35 3.55 -9.75 -3.18
N VAL A 36 2.49 -9.28 -2.50
CA VAL A 36 1.19 -8.95 -3.09
C VAL A 36 1.32 -7.79 -4.09
N CYS A 37 1.97 -6.69 -3.72
CA CYS A 37 2.13 -5.56 -4.62
C CYS A 37 3.04 -5.91 -5.80
N LYS A 38 4.15 -6.63 -5.56
CA LYS A 38 5.09 -7.03 -6.63
C LYS A 38 4.45 -7.96 -7.66
N SER A 39 3.54 -8.85 -7.25
CA SER A 39 2.84 -9.73 -8.22
C SER A 39 1.91 -8.97 -9.17
N GLN A 40 1.49 -7.75 -8.78
CA GLN A 40 0.70 -6.83 -9.61
C GLN A 40 1.55 -5.79 -10.36
N GLY A 41 2.89 -5.85 -10.23
CA GLY A 41 3.79 -4.88 -10.84
C GLY A 41 3.94 -3.56 -10.06
N GLY A 42 3.52 -3.52 -8.80
CA GLY A 42 3.61 -2.36 -7.92
C GLY A 42 4.59 -2.52 -6.77
N ALA A 43 4.62 -1.52 -5.88
CA ALA A 43 5.40 -1.51 -4.64
C ALA A 43 4.50 -1.24 -3.43
N PRO A 44 4.77 -1.84 -2.26
CA PRO A 44 3.99 -1.56 -1.06
C PRO A 44 4.26 -0.14 -0.56
N ASP A 45 3.23 0.57 -0.10
CA ASP A 45 3.41 1.87 0.57
C ASP A 45 3.57 1.76 2.09
N GLY A 46 3.39 0.55 2.63
CA GLY A 46 3.45 0.23 4.07
C GLY A 46 2.11 0.24 4.78
N ASN A 47 1.02 0.64 4.12
CA ASN A 47 -0.32 0.64 4.69
C ASN A 47 -1.08 -0.65 4.35
N TRP A 48 -1.87 -1.11 5.31
CA TRP A 48 -2.76 -2.25 5.16
C TRP A 48 -4.00 -2.05 6.03
N ILE A 49 -5.09 -2.74 5.70
CA ILE A 49 -6.31 -2.73 6.52
C ILE A 49 -7.03 -4.07 6.41
N THR A 50 -7.57 -4.56 7.52
CA THR A 50 -8.48 -5.71 7.53
C THR A 50 -9.88 -5.27 7.11
N THR A 51 -10.38 -5.84 6.02
CA THR A 51 -11.73 -5.58 5.49
C THR A 51 -12.75 -6.58 6.01
N ILE A 52 -12.32 -7.82 6.27
CA ILE A 52 -13.12 -8.88 6.89
C ILE A 52 -12.28 -9.56 7.99
N PRO A 53 -12.62 -9.41 9.28
CA PRO A 53 -11.88 -10.02 10.38
C PRO A 53 -11.67 -11.52 10.19
N GLY A 54 -10.41 -11.97 10.30
CA GLY A 54 -10.02 -13.37 10.17
C GLY A 54 -10.07 -13.95 8.75
N LYS A 55 -10.45 -13.17 7.73
CA LYS A 55 -10.61 -13.67 6.35
C LYS A 55 -9.89 -12.83 5.29
N MET A 56 -10.00 -11.51 5.35
CA MET A 56 -9.48 -10.63 4.30
C MET A 56 -8.95 -9.30 4.82
N SER A 57 -7.79 -8.94 4.30
CA SER A 57 -7.16 -7.64 4.43
C SER A 57 -6.66 -7.22 3.05
N VAL A 58 -6.41 -5.92 2.89
CA VAL A 58 -5.83 -5.36 1.67
C VAL A 58 -4.50 -4.69 1.99
N CYS A 59 -3.57 -4.77 1.05
CA CYS A 59 -2.32 -4.02 1.04
C CYS A 59 -2.45 -2.85 0.09
N ARG A 60 -1.97 -1.68 0.49
CA ARG A 60 -1.94 -0.52 -0.38
C ARG A 60 -0.65 -0.52 -1.21
N CYS A 61 -0.82 -0.39 -2.53
CA CYS A 61 0.25 -0.50 -3.50
C CYS A 61 0.35 0.74 -4.39
N PHE A 62 1.58 1.19 -4.65
CA PHE A 62 1.94 2.15 -5.67
C PHE A 62 2.11 1.47 -7.03
N PHE A 63 1.53 2.07 -8.06
CA PHE A 63 1.68 1.68 -9.48
C PHE A 63 2.09 2.88 -10.34
#